data_AF-A2EW10-F1
#
_entry.id   AF-A2EW10-F1
#
_cell.length_a   1.000
_cell.length_b   1.000
_cell.length_c   1.000
_cell.angle_alpha   90.00
_cell.angle_beta   90.00
_cell.angle_gamma   90.00
#
_symmetry.space_group_name_H-M   'P 1'
#
loop_
_entity.id
_entity.type
_entity.pdbx_description
1 polymer ?
#
loop_
_entity_poly.entity_id
_entity_poly.type
_entity_poly.pdbx_seq_one_letter_code
_entity_poly.pdbx_strand_id
1 'polypeptide(L)'
;MSATNTLDDSGFQQQLNESSHEIFEKRGAANHLRAQFVKDISKIVINSSNPNLISIQPHVKPMDSAAWSRCLCFVVAYLRRYKMEQTLQAMKHECPILPKNTGFHRASDLEIFFGTIKKTAIVVADQSFDERVIEFKEKIDSEKQLKRPPKLAKRKVQEEE
;
A
#
# COMPACT_ATOMS: atom_id res chain seq x y z
N MET A 1 -58.66 21.26 24.58
CA MET A 1 -57.67 21.92 23.71
C MET A 1 -56.30 21.65 24.30
N SER A 2 -55.57 20.65 23.78
CA SER A 2 -54.21 20.34 24.23
C SER A 2 -53.24 21.11 23.35
N ALA A 3 -52.63 22.14 23.92
CA ALA A 3 -51.49 22.81 23.30
C ALA A 3 -50.28 21.89 23.45
N THR A 4 -49.85 21.28 22.34
CA THR A 4 -48.60 20.52 22.28
C THR A 4 -47.43 21.49 22.38
N ASN A 5 -46.63 21.35 23.43
CA ASN A 5 -45.31 21.95 23.57
C ASN A 5 -44.43 21.57 22.36
N THR A 6 -44.30 22.44 21.37
CA THR A 6 -43.44 22.25 20.19
C THR A 6 -42.26 23.23 20.15
N LEU A 7 -41.96 23.91 21.27
CA LEU A 7 -41.03 25.04 21.30
C LEU A 7 -39.61 24.70 21.78
N ASP A 8 -39.30 23.46 22.15
CA ASP A 8 -37.95 23.04 22.62
C ASP A 8 -37.32 21.89 21.81
N ASP A 9 -38.10 21.27 20.92
CA ASP A 9 -37.65 20.08 20.16
C ASP A 9 -36.62 20.44 19.07
N SER A 10 -36.65 21.66 18.53
CA SER A 10 -35.75 22.07 17.45
C SER A 10 -34.31 22.27 17.93
N GLY A 11 -34.12 22.83 19.14
CA GLY A 11 -32.80 23.03 19.72
C GLY A 11 -32.15 21.71 20.11
N PHE A 12 -32.93 20.81 20.71
CA PHE A 12 -32.47 19.45 21.03
C PHE A 12 -32.14 18.64 19.77
N GLN A 13 -33.01 18.67 18.74
CA GLN A 13 -32.73 17.98 17.48
C GLN A 13 -31.48 18.52 16.79
N GLN A 14 -31.22 19.82 16.84
CA GLN A 14 -30.01 20.41 16.28
C GLN A 14 -28.75 19.94 17.01
N GLN A 15 -28.75 19.94 18.35
CA GLN A 15 -27.65 19.39 19.14
C GLN A 15 -27.39 17.90 18.86
N LEU A 16 -28.47 17.13 18.66
CA LEU A 16 -28.38 15.71 18.33
C LEU A 16 -27.78 15.50 16.93
N ASN A 17 -28.15 16.34 15.96
CA ASN A 17 -27.58 16.33 14.62
C ASN A 17 -26.10 16.69 14.63
N GLU A 18 -25.70 17.73 15.35
CA GLU A 18 -24.30 18.17 15.48
C GLU A 18 -23.45 17.09 16.16
N SER A 19 -23.91 16.54 17.28
CA SER A 19 -23.24 15.43 17.98
C SER A 19 -23.10 14.20 17.09
N SER A 20 -24.15 13.86 16.34
CA SER A 20 -24.13 12.73 15.41
C SER A 20 -23.14 12.97 14.28
N HIS A 21 -23.13 14.18 13.72
CA HIS A 21 -22.22 14.58 12.65
C HIS A 21 -20.76 14.45 13.08
N GLU A 22 -20.41 14.97 14.26
CA GLU A 22 -19.06 14.82 14.81
C GLU A 22 -18.63 13.36 14.96
N ILE A 23 -19.53 12.49 15.43
CA ILE A 23 -19.24 11.06 15.57
C ILE A 23 -18.98 10.44 14.19
N PHE A 24 -19.80 10.77 13.18
CA PHE A 24 -19.61 10.28 11.82
C PHE A 24 -18.27 10.72 11.23
N GLU A 25 -17.89 11.98 11.42
CA GLU A 25 -16.59 12.49 10.96
C GLU A 25 -15.43 11.79 11.67
N LYS A 26 -15.45 11.73 13.01
CA LYS A 26 -14.41 11.08 13.83
C LYS A 26 -14.25 9.60 13.48
N ARG A 27 -15.32 8.92 13.08
CA ARG A 27 -15.31 7.50 12.68
C ARG A 27 -15.00 7.29 11.20
N GLY A 28 -14.84 8.35 10.40
CA GLY A 28 -14.46 8.26 9.00
C GLY A 28 -15.61 7.77 8.09
N ALA A 29 -16.85 8.15 8.38
CA ALA A 29 -18.02 7.76 7.58
C ALA A 29 -17.87 8.14 6.10
N ALA A 30 -17.34 9.33 5.82
CA ALA A 30 -17.06 9.78 4.45
C ALA A 30 -16.04 8.86 3.73
N ASN A 31 -15.00 8.41 4.45
CA ASN A 31 -14.02 7.47 3.90
C ASN A 31 -14.65 6.11 3.58
N HIS A 32 -15.54 5.63 4.45
CA HIS A 32 -16.28 4.40 4.21
C HIS A 32 -17.16 4.50 2.96
N LEU A 33 -17.95 5.58 2.85
CA LEU A 33 -18.83 5.83 1.71
C LEU A 33 -18.03 5.90 0.40
N ARG A 34 -16.90 6.61 0.41
CA ARG A 34 -16.00 6.70 -0.74
C ARG A 34 -15.43 5.33 -1.13
N ALA A 35 -14.99 4.54 -0.16
CA ALA A 35 -14.46 3.20 -0.44
C ALA A 35 -15.54 2.26 -0.99
N GLN A 36 -16.77 2.37 -0.49
CA GLN A 36 -17.92 1.64 -1.02
C GLN A 36 -18.21 2.04 -2.48
N PHE A 37 -18.26 3.34 -2.76
CA PHE A 37 -18.47 3.86 -4.10
C PHE A 37 -17.41 3.36 -5.10
N VAL A 38 -16.12 3.42 -4.72
CA VAL A 38 -15.03 2.92 -5.56
C VAL A 38 -15.17 1.42 -5.82
N LYS A 39 -15.49 0.62 -4.80
CA LYS A 39 -15.73 -0.82 -4.96
C LYS A 39 -16.90 -1.11 -5.90
N ASP A 40 -17.98 -0.35 -5.81
CA ASP A 40 -19.14 -0.57 -6.69
C ASP A 40 -18.84 -0.15 -8.14
N ILE A 41 -18.07 0.92 -8.34
CA ILE A 41 -17.57 1.31 -9.67
C ILE A 41 -16.63 0.27 -10.25
N SER A 42 -15.69 -0.25 -9.46
CA SER A 42 -14.68 -1.17 -9.99
C SER A 42 -15.32 -2.42 -10.58
N LYS A 43 -16.38 -2.94 -9.96
CA LYS A 43 -17.20 -4.04 -10.51
C LYS A 43 -17.81 -3.76 -11.88
N ILE A 44 -18.20 -2.51 -12.14
CA ILE A 44 -18.86 -2.11 -13.40
C ILE A 44 -17.82 -1.84 -14.49
N VAL A 45 -16.71 -1.21 -14.11
CA VAL A 45 -15.67 -0.74 -15.02
C VAL A 45 -14.78 -1.87 -15.51
N ILE A 46 -14.43 -2.80 -14.62
CA ILE A 46 -13.54 -3.91 -14.96
C ILE A 46 -14.21 -4.81 -16.01
N ASN A 47 -13.49 -5.06 -17.10
CA ASN A 47 -13.97 -5.81 -18.26
C ASN A 47 -15.18 -5.19 -18.98
N SER A 48 -15.49 -3.91 -18.74
CA SER A 48 -16.53 -3.22 -19.49
C SER A 48 -16.09 -2.99 -20.94
N SER A 49 -16.98 -3.28 -21.89
CA SER A 49 -16.80 -2.95 -23.31
C SER A 49 -17.27 -1.54 -23.66
N ASN A 50 -17.79 -0.77 -22.69
CA ASN A 50 -18.26 0.59 -22.92
C ASN A 50 -17.07 1.53 -23.19
N PRO A 51 -16.99 2.19 -24.37
CA PRO A 51 -15.89 3.09 -24.70
C PRO A 51 -15.70 4.23 -23.70
N ASN A 52 -16.79 4.71 -23.09
CA ASN A 52 -16.75 5.79 -22.10
C ASN A 52 -16.08 5.39 -20.79
N LEU A 53 -15.94 4.09 -20.52
CA LEU A 53 -15.36 3.56 -19.27
C LEU A 53 -13.91 3.08 -19.45
N ILE A 54 -13.38 3.09 -20.68
CA ILE A 54 -12.01 2.63 -20.97
C ILE A 54 -10.98 3.44 -20.18
N SER A 55 -11.16 4.76 -20.08
CA SER A 55 -10.21 5.67 -19.42
C SER A 55 -10.08 5.46 -17.92
N ILE A 56 -11.08 4.84 -17.29
CA ILE A 56 -11.11 4.59 -15.85
C ILE A 56 -10.84 3.12 -15.50
N GLN A 57 -10.50 2.28 -16.48
CA GLN A 57 -10.09 0.91 -16.21
C GLN A 57 -8.78 0.87 -15.40
N PRO A 58 -8.66 -0.07 -14.44
CA PRO A 58 -7.45 -0.20 -13.66
C PRO A 58 -6.27 -0.64 -14.54
N HIS A 59 -5.19 0.12 -14.50
CA HIS A 59 -3.94 -0.20 -15.18
C HIS A 59 -2.83 -0.50 -14.15
N VAL A 60 -2.96 -1.63 -13.46
CA VAL A 60 -1.97 -2.06 -12.46
C VAL A 60 -0.72 -2.56 -13.17
N LYS A 61 0.39 -1.84 -13.00
CA LYS A 61 1.68 -2.25 -13.57
C LYS A 61 2.16 -3.54 -12.91
N PRO A 62 2.53 -4.59 -13.68
CA PRO A 62 3.20 -5.75 -13.11
C PRO A 62 4.56 -5.32 -12.58
N MET A 63 4.84 -5.65 -11.33
CA MET A 63 6.04 -5.23 -10.62
C MET A 63 6.67 -6.47 -9.98
N ASP A 64 7.71 -7.00 -10.62
CA ASP A 64 8.34 -8.28 -10.26
C ASP A 64 9.54 -8.11 -9.30
N SER A 65 9.52 -7.07 -8.45
CA SER A 65 10.56 -6.90 -7.44
C SER A 65 10.15 -7.52 -6.10
N ALA A 66 11.13 -8.10 -5.40
CA ALA A 66 10.92 -8.61 -4.05
C ALA A 66 10.45 -7.50 -3.08
N ALA A 67 10.98 -6.29 -3.25
CA ALA A 67 10.57 -5.11 -2.48
C ALA A 67 9.09 -4.78 -2.73
N TRP A 68 8.64 -4.76 -3.99
CA TRP A 68 7.24 -4.50 -4.32
C TRP A 68 6.31 -5.56 -3.73
N SER A 69 6.67 -6.83 -3.90
CA SER A 69 5.91 -7.95 -3.33
C SER A 69 5.78 -7.84 -1.81
N ARG A 70 6.86 -7.47 -1.12
CA ARG A 70 6.86 -7.28 0.33
C ARG A 70 5.99 -6.10 0.75
N CYS A 71 6.04 -4.98 0.02
CA CYS A 71 5.19 -3.81 0.26
C CYS A 71 3.71 -4.12 0.03
N LEU A 72 3.37 -4.84 -1.05
CA LEU A 72 1.99 -5.26 -1.31
C LEU A 72 1.46 -6.17 -0.19
N CYS A 73 2.28 -7.12 0.27
CA CYS A 73 1.95 -7.95 1.44
C CYS A 73 1.70 -7.11 2.70
N PHE A 74 2.51 -6.08 2.96
CA PHE A 74 2.31 -5.16 4.07
C PHE A 74 0.98 -4.42 3.96
N VAL A 75 0.68 -3.82 2.80
CA VAL A 75 -0.58 -3.09 2.57
C VAL A 75 -1.78 -4.01 2.79
N VAL A 76 -1.77 -5.22 2.21
CA VAL A 76 -2.86 -6.19 2.37
C VAL A 76 -3.03 -6.61 3.84
N ALA A 77 -1.94 -6.82 4.57
CA ALA A 77 -1.99 -7.16 5.99
C ALA A 77 -2.57 -6.02 6.84
N TYR A 78 -2.16 -4.78 6.56
CA TYR A 78 -2.68 -3.59 7.21
C TYR A 78 -4.20 -3.46 6.98
N LEU A 79 -4.65 -3.51 5.73
CA LEU A 79 -6.07 -3.41 5.39
C LEU A 79 -6.92 -4.49 6.08
N ARG A 80 -6.44 -5.73 6.14
CA ARG A 80 -7.13 -6.84 6.84
C ARG A 80 -7.20 -6.59 8.35
N ARG A 81 -6.12 -6.13 8.97
CA ARG A 81 -6.05 -5.87 10.42
C ARG A 81 -7.08 -4.83 10.85
N TYR A 82 -7.23 -3.77 10.06
CA TYR A 82 -8.17 -2.66 10.32
C TYR A 82 -9.54 -2.83 9.67
N LYS A 83 -9.87 -4.04 9.16
CA LYS A 83 -11.18 -4.38 8.59
C LYS A 83 -11.62 -3.43 7.47
N MET A 84 -10.67 -3.01 6.63
CA MET A 84 -10.93 -2.13 5.47
C MET A 84 -11.48 -2.95 4.28
N GLU A 85 -12.63 -3.60 4.49
CA GLU A 85 -13.17 -4.61 3.59
C GLU A 85 -13.54 -4.06 2.21
N GLN A 86 -14.09 -2.85 2.15
CA GLN A 86 -14.48 -2.22 0.87
C GLN A 86 -13.26 -2.06 -0.05
N THR A 87 -12.13 -1.58 0.50
CA THR A 87 -10.87 -1.43 -0.22
C THR A 87 -10.30 -2.79 -0.63
N LEU A 88 -10.32 -3.79 0.25
CA LEU A 88 -9.87 -5.14 -0.09
C LEU A 88 -10.70 -5.77 -1.21
N GLN A 89 -12.01 -5.53 -1.23
CA GLN A 89 -12.90 -6.02 -2.28
C GLN A 89 -12.61 -5.31 -3.60
N ALA A 90 -12.43 -3.98 -3.60
CA ALA A 90 -12.04 -3.24 -4.81
C ALA A 90 -10.71 -3.77 -5.37
N MET A 91 -9.69 -3.94 -4.51
CA MET A 91 -8.39 -4.48 -4.92
C MET A 91 -8.48 -5.90 -5.49
N LYS A 92 -9.38 -6.76 -4.99
CA LYS A 92 -9.59 -8.11 -5.56
C LYS A 92 -10.14 -8.07 -6.98
N HIS A 93 -10.89 -7.03 -7.33
CA HIS A 93 -11.39 -6.84 -8.69
C HIS A 93 -10.29 -6.24 -9.57
N GLU A 94 -9.62 -5.18 -9.10
CA GLU A 94 -8.69 -4.38 -9.91
C GLU A 94 -7.30 -5.00 -10.07
N CYS A 95 -6.85 -5.80 -9.09
CA CYS A 95 -5.50 -6.32 -9.05
C CYS A 95 -5.49 -7.83 -9.38
N PRO A 96 -4.78 -8.26 -10.45
CA PRO A 96 -4.77 -9.67 -10.85
C PRO A 96 -4.08 -10.59 -9.84
N ILE A 97 -3.13 -10.05 -9.04
CA ILE A 97 -2.35 -10.82 -8.08
C ILE A 97 -2.45 -10.14 -6.71
N LEU A 98 -3.30 -10.71 -5.84
CA LEU A 98 -3.41 -10.28 -4.45
C LEU A 98 -2.84 -11.36 -3.51
N PRO A 99 -1.85 -11.05 -2.66
CA PRO A 99 -1.23 -12.04 -1.80
C PRO A 99 -2.22 -12.63 -0.78
N LYS A 100 -2.34 -13.95 -0.77
CA LYS A 100 -3.14 -14.68 0.23
C LYS A 100 -2.43 -14.65 1.60
N ASN A 101 -1.13 -14.95 1.60
CA ASN A 101 -0.28 -14.91 2.79
C ASN A 101 0.64 -13.69 2.72
N THR A 102 0.65 -12.89 3.79
CA THR A 102 1.41 -11.63 3.84
C THR A 102 2.71 -11.75 4.63
N GLY A 103 2.84 -12.79 5.47
CA GLY A 103 3.97 -12.93 6.40
C GLY A 103 4.02 -11.86 7.50
N PHE A 104 2.90 -11.17 7.75
CA PHE A 104 2.72 -10.24 8.86
C PHE A 104 1.65 -10.83 9.78
N HIS A 105 2.08 -11.49 10.87
CA HIS A 105 1.17 -12.23 11.75
C HIS A 105 0.75 -11.39 12.95
N ARG A 106 1.65 -10.55 13.47
CA ARG A 106 1.42 -9.71 14.65
C ARG A 106 1.25 -8.25 14.23
N ALA A 107 0.51 -7.50 15.04
CA ALA A 107 0.39 -6.05 14.85
C ALA A 107 1.75 -5.35 14.98
N SER A 108 2.61 -5.83 15.89
CA SER A 108 3.98 -5.33 16.05
C SER A 108 4.79 -5.41 14.75
N ASP A 109 4.58 -6.46 13.95
CA ASP A 109 5.36 -6.68 12.72
C ASP A 109 5.05 -5.58 11.68
N LEU A 110 3.79 -5.13 11.64
CA LEU A 110 3.36 -4.03 10.78
C LEU A 110 3.99 -2.71 11.21
N GLU A 111 3.93 -2.39 12.51
CA GLU A 111 4.47 -1.14 13.05
C GLU A 111 5.98 -1.06 12.88
N ILE A 112 6.71 -2.16 13.15
CA ILE A 112 8.16 -2.23 12.94
C ILE A 112 8.49 -2.00 11.46
N PHE A 113 7.80 -2.70 10.56
CA PHE A 113 8.07 -2.58 9.13
C PHE A 113 7.74 -1.18 8.60
N PHE A 114 6.62 -0.59 9.02
CA PHE A 114 6.25 0.77 8.65
C PHE A 114 7.23 1.80 9.21
N GLY A 115 7.72 1.61 10.44
CA GLY A 115 8.76 2.41 11.04
C GLY A 115 10.07 2.36 10.23
N THR A 116 10.47 1.18 9.76
CA THR A 116 11.63 1.02 8.86
C THR A 116 11.42 1.77 7.55
N ILE A 117 10.26 1.63 6.90
CA ILE A 117 9.96 2.35 5.64
C ILE A 117 10.06 3.86 5.86
N LYS A 118 9.48 4.40 6.93
CA LYS A 118 9.55 5.84 7.23
C LYS A 118 10.98 6.32 7.42
N LYS A 119 11.81 5.58 8.16
CA LYS A 119 13.22 5.92 8.36
C LYS A 119 13.97 5.91 7.03
N THR A 120 13.80 4.88 6.22
CA THR A 120 14.42 4.79 4.89
C THR A 120 13.96 5.93 3.98
N ALA A 121 12.67 6.29 4.00
CA ALA A 121 12.15 7.38 3.18
C ALA A 121 12.79 8.73 3.53
N ILE A 122 13.04 9.00 4.82
CA ILE A 122 13.75 10.21 5.26
C ILE A 122 15.19 10.20 4.74
N VAL A 123 15.93 9.10 4.95
CA VAL A 123 17.33 8.99 4.49
C VAL A 123 17.44 9.19 2.99
N VAL A 124 16.55 8.58 2.20
CA VAL A 124 16.55 8.73 0.73
C VAL A 124 16.19 10.15 0.29
N ALA A 125 15.29 10.83 1.03
CA ALA A 125 14.94 12.22 0.73
C ALA A 125 16.09 13.18 1.03
N ASP A 126 16.84 12.94 2.11
CA ASP A 126 17.96 13.77 2.54
C ASP A 126 19.24 13.54 1.70
N GLN A 127 19.30 12.47 0.90
CA GLN A 127 20.44 12.21 0.03
C GLN A 127 20.60 13.32 -1.04
N SER A 128 21.81 13.87 -1.10
CA SER A 128 22.21 14.81 -2.14
C SER A 128 22.41 14.10 -3.49
N PHE A 129 22.47 14.87 -4.58
CA PHE A 129 22.76 14.31 -5.91
C PHE A 129 24.13 13.61 -5.95
N ASP A 130 25.15 14.20 -5.35
CA ASP A 130 26.51 13.66 -5.36
C ASP A 130 26.59 12.32 -4.61
N GLU A 131 25.91 12.19 -3.47
CA GLU A 131 25.79 10.93 -2.73
C GLU A 131 25.12 9.84 -3.56
N ARG A 132 24.04 10.18 -4.28
CA ARG A 132 23.37 9.22 -5.19
C ARG A 132 24.28 8.78 -6.34
N VAL A 133 25.11 9.67 -6.88
CA VAL A 133 26.07 9.33 -7.94
C VAL A 133 27.18 8.41 -7.42
N ILE A 134 27.66 8.62 -6.19
CA ILE A 134 28.64 7.75 -5.55
C ILE A 134 28.04 6.36 -5.32
N GLU A 135 26.86 6.27 -4.71
CA GLU A 135 26.18 4.99 -4.45
C GLU A 135 25.92 4.21 -5.75
N PHE A 136 25.55 4.91 -6.83
CA PHE A 136 25.38 4.29 -8.14
C PHE A 136 26.68 3.71 -8.70
N LYS A 137 27.80 4.44 -8.60
CA LYS A 137 29.12 3.95 -9.05
C LYS A 137 29.54 2.70 -8.26
N GLU A 138 29.38 2.72 -6.94
CA GLU A 138 29.69 1.57 -6.08
C GLU A 138 28.87 0.34 -6.42
N LYS A 139 27.58 0.52 -6.73
CA LYS A 139 26.69 -0.58 -7.16
C LYS A 139 27.13 -1.16 -8.50
N ILE A 140 27.42 -0.32 -9.50
CA ILE A 140 27.92 -0.74 -10.81
C ILE A 140 29.21 -1.54 -10.67
N ASP A 141 30.14 -1.08 -9.83
CA ASP A 141 31.44 -1.73 -9.66
C ASP A 141 31.34 -3.06 -8.90
N SER A 142 30.42 -3.14 -7.92
CA SER A 142 30.08 -4.38 -7.23
C SER A 142 29.46 -5.42 -8.17
N GLU A 143 28.55 -5.01 -9.06
CA GLU A 143 27.96 -5.90 -10.07
C GLU A 143 28.98 -6.38 -11.11
N LYS A 144 29.99 -5.55 -11.45
CA LYS A 144 31.12 -5.97 -12.31
C LYS A 144 32.03 -6.99 -11.63
N GLN A 145 32.17 -6.95 -10.30
CA GLN A 145 32.99 -7.91 -9.55
C GLN A 145 32.33 -9.29 -9.49
N LEU A 146 31.01 -9.37 -9.32
CA LEU A 146 30.27 -10.65 -9.32
C LEU A 146 30.31 -11.39 -10.66
N LYS A 147 30.50 -10.69 -11.79
CA LYS A 147 30.55 -11.29 -13.13
C LYS A 147 31.93 -11.81 -13.54
N ARG A 148 32.97 -11.67 -12.72
CA ARG A 148 34.30 -12.20 -13.04
C ARG A 148 34.35 -13.69 -12.72
N PRO A 149 34.66 -14.58 -13.67
CA PRO A 149 34.78 -16.01 -13.37
C PRO A 149 35.91 -16.24 -12.36
N PRO A 150 35.79 -17.24 -11.47
CA PRO A 150 36.83 -17.53 -10.50
C PRO A 150 38.12 -17.88 -11.25
N LYS A 151 39.21 -17.15 -10.94
CA LYS A 151 40.53 -17.47 -11.47
C LYS A 151 40.87 -18.90 -11.05
N LEU A 152 40.88 -19.84 -12.00
CA LEU A 152 41.40 -21.18 -11.81
C LEU A 152 42.81 -21.06 -11.21
N ALA A 153 42.92 -21.40 -9.92
CA ALA A 153 44.20 -21.51 -9.26
C ALA A 153 45.00 -22.59 -9.98
N LYS A 154 46.05 -22.19 -10.70
CA LYS A 154 47.02 -23.12 -11.28
C LYS A 154 47.65 -23.88 -10.11
N ARG A 155 47.21 -25.11 -9.88
CA ARG A 155 47.95 -26.10 -9.07
C ARG A 155 49.31 -26.23 -9.74
N LYS A 156 50.37 -25.80 -9.07
CA LYS A 156 51.73 -26.20 -9.42
C LYS A 156 51.80 -27.71 -9.24
N VAL A 157 51.78 -28.45 -10.34
CA VAL A 157 52.27 -29.83 -10.36
C VAL A 157 53.78 -29.69 -10.18
N GLN A 158 54.30 -30.10 -9.03
CA GLN A 158 55.72 -30.42 -8.89
C GLN A 158 55.87 -31.84 -9.43
N GLU A 159 56.37 -31.95 -10.66
CA GLU A 159 56.98 -33.16 -11.20
C GLU A 159 58.45 -33.19 -10.74
N GLU A 160 58.77 -34.30 -10.07
CA GLU A 160 60.00 -35.13 -10.10
C GLU A 160 61.37 -34.47 -10.31
N GLU A 161 62.26 -34.62 -9.31
CA GLU A 161 63.29 -35.69 -9.26
C GLU A 161 63.82 -35.88 -7.83
#